data_AF-A0A537CQK3-F1
#
_entry.id   AF-A0A537CQK3-F1
#
_cell.length_a   1.000
_cell.length_b   1.000
_cell.length_c   1.000
_cell.angle_alpha   90.00
_cell.angle_beta   90.00
_cell.angle_gamma   90.00
#
_symmetry.space_group_name_H-M   'P 1'
#
loop_
_entity.id
_entity.type
_entity.pdbx_description
1 polymer ?
#
loop_
_entity_poly.entity_id
_entity_poly.type
_entity_poly.pdbx_seq_one_letter_code
_entity_poly.pdbx_strand_id
1 'polypeptide(L)' 'MSPTIQEVKAKHAPRFLALSGVVSVGIGRDADGREVIVIGLDRARPETQASLPAQLDGYRVRVEIIGTVKAR' A
#
# COMPACT_ATOMS: atom_id res chain seq x y z
N MET A 1 -10.92 -19.20 -8.74
CA MET A 1 -10.76 -18.60 -7.40
C MET A 1 -10.10 -17.25 -7.58
N SER A 2 -10.69 -16.19 -7.05
CA SER A 2 -10.03 -14.88 -7.03
C SER A 2 -8.91 -14.91 -5.98
N PRO A 3 -7.73 -14.31 -6.25
CA PRO A 3 -6.64 -14.29 -5.29
C PRO A 3 -7.09 -13.53 -4.02
N THR A 4 -6.65 -14.03 -2.87
CA THR A 4 -6.87 -13.35 -1.59
C THR A 4 -6.07 -12.05 -1.54
N ILE A 5 -6.49 -11.08 -0.71
CA ILE A 5 -5.74 -9.83 -0.56
C ILE A 5 -4.31 -10.06 -0.08
N GLN A 6 -4.07 -11.14 0.68
CA GLN A 6 -2.73 -11.53 1.13
C GLN A 6 -1.84 -11.94 -0.05
N GLU A 7 -2.37 -12.71 -1.00
CA GLU A 7 -1.65 -13.11 -2.22
C GLU A 7 -1.41 -11.90 -3.13
N VAL A 8 -2.42 -11.05 -3.32
CA VAL A 8 -2.29 -9.81 -4.09
C VAL A 8 -1.21 -8.91 -3.47
N LYS A 9 -1.28 -8.69 -2.15
CA LYS A 9 -0.25 -7.93 -1.43
C LYS A 9 1.12 -8.55 -1.61
N ALA A 10 1.29 -9.86 -1.39
CA ALA A 10 2.58 -10.53 -1.49
C ALA A 10 3.18 -10.46 -2.90
N LYS A 11 2.34 -10.58 -3.93
CA LYS A 11 2.73 -10.47 -5.34
C LYS A 11 3.22 -9.07 -5.71
N HIS A 12 2.55 -8.02 -5.22
CA HIS A 12 2.87 -6.63 -5.60
C HIS A 12 3.79 -5.90 -4.61
N ALA A 13 3.89 -6.35 -3.36
CA ALA A 13 4.69 -5.71 -2.31
C ALA A 13 6.16 -5.46 -2.73
N PRO A 14 6.90 -6.40 -3.37
CA PRO A 14 8.28 -6.15 -3.78
C PRO A 14 8.39 -4.98 -4.77
N ARG A 15 7.42 -4.85 -5.68
CA ARG A 15 7.38 -3.77 -6.68
C ARG A 15 7.12 -2.41 -6.02
N PHE A 16 6.25 -2.36 -5.02
CA PHE A 16 6.00 -1.12 -4.29
C PHE A 16 7.15 -0.74 -3.35
N LEU A 17 7.74 -1.70 -2.64
CA LEU A 17 8.91 -1.46 -1.79
C LEU A 17 10.13 -1.00 -2.60
N ALA A 18 10.19 -1.30 -3.90
CA ALA A 18 11.20 -0.76 -4.82
C ALA A 18 10.95 0.71 -5.22
N LEU A 19 9.74 1.26 -5.00
CA LEU A 19 9.45 2.66 -5.29
C LEU A 19 10.04 3.57 -4.21
N SER A 20 10.60 4.69 -4.64
CA SER A 20 11.14 5.69 -3.73
C SER A 20 10.05 6.28 -2.83
N GLY A 21 10.25 6.10 -1.52
CA GLY A 21 9.40 6.62 -0.47
C GLY A 21 8.39 5.63 0.10
N VAL A 22 8.24 4.43 -0.49
CA VAL A 22 7.44 3.37 0.14
C VAL A 22 8.26 2.74 1.26
N VAL A 23 7.71 2.79 2.48
CA VAL A 23 8.35 2.21 3.68
C VAL A 23 7.68 0.92 4.12
N SER A 24 6.42 0.71 3.78
CA SER A 24 5.69 -0.50 4.15
C SER A 24 4.51 -0.77 3.21
N VAL A 25 4.11 -2.04 3.13
CA VAL A 25 2.90 -2.47 2.44
C VAL A 25 2.13 -3.43 3.35
N GLY A 26 0.93 -3.03 3.74
CA GLY A 26 0.05 -3.73 4.66
C GLY A 26 -1.32 -4.00 4.09
N ILE A 27 -2.14 -4.67 4.88
CA ILE A 27 -3.58 -4.84 4.65
C ILE A 27 -4.29 -4.12 5.78
N GLY A 28 -5.20 -3.22 5.43
CA GLY A 28 -6.08 -2.53 6.36
C GLY A 28 -7.53 -2.82 6.02
N ARG A 29 -8.42 -2.16 6.76
CA ARG A 29 -9.84 -2.11 6.44
C ARG A 29 -10.26 -0.67 6.17
N ASP A 30 -11.25 -0.48 5.30
CA ASP A 30 -11.91 0.81 5.13
C ASP A 30 -13.01 1.02 6.19
N ALA A 31 -13.71 2.16 6.12
CA ALA A 31 -14.80 2.49 7.04
C ALA A 31 -15.99 1.51 6.92
N ASP A 32 -16.15 0.84 5.78
CA ASP A 32 -17.17 -0.18 5.52
C ASP A 32 -16.70 -1.58 5.97
N GLY A 33 -15.49 -1.71 6.52
CA GLY A 33 -14.91 -2.98 6.95
C GLY A 33 -14.34 -3.83 5.81
N ARG A 34 -14.27 -3.32 4.58
CA ARG A 34 -13.71 -4.02 3.42
C ARG A 34 -12.19 -4.00 3.47
N GLU A 35 -11.58 -5.09 3.05
CA GLU A 35 -10.13 -5.22 3.01
C GLU A 35 -9.53 -4.32 1.92
N VAL A 36 -8.51 -3.56 2.29
CA VAL A 36 -7.79 -2.63 1.41
C VAL A 36 -6.30 -2.80 1.58
N ILE A 37 -5.55 -2.58 0.51
CA ILE A 37 -4.10 -2.59 0.54
C ILE A 37 -3.63 -1.22 1.00
N VAL A 38 -2.86 -1.19 2.09
CA VAL A 38 -2.34 0.06 2.66
C VAL A 38 -0.86 0.18 2.30
N ILE A 39 -0.51 1.25 1.60
CA ILE A 39 0.88 1.56 1.25
C ILE A 39 1.36 2.68 2.15
N GLY A 40 2.32 2.38 3.00
CA GLY A 40 2.97 3.33 3.88
C GLY A 40 4.06 4.11 3.16
N LEU A 41 4.00 5.44 3.21
CA LEU A 41 5.05 6.34 2.72
C LEU A 41 5.83 7.00 3.87
N ASP A 42 7.12 7.23 3.65
CA ASP A 42 8.00 7.97 4.58
C ASP A 42 7.58 9.43 4.76
N ARG A 43 7.09 10.06 3.69
CA ARG A 43 6.61 11.44 3.65
C ARG A 43 5.56 11.61 2.55
N ALA A 44 4.87 12.75 2.55
CA ALA A 44 3.99 13.11 1.44
C ALA A 44 4.80 13.21 0.13
N ARG A 45 4.48 12.34 -0.84
CA ARG A 45 5.14 12.29 -2.16
C ARG A 45 4.06 12.22 -3.24
N PRO A 46 3.61 13.38 -3.77
CA PRO A 46 2.53 13.43 -4.76
C PRO A 46 2.84 12.61 -6.02
N GLU A 47 4.09 12.64 -6.46
CA GLU A 47 4.63 11.87 -7.60
C GLU A 47 4.49 10.35 -7.41
N THR A 48 4.87 9.83 -6.25
CA THR A 48 4.71 8.40 -5.90
C THR A 48 3.23 8.08 -5.79
N GLN A 49 2.44 8.92 -5.13
CA GLN A 49 0.98 8.73 -4.98
C GLN A 49 0.25 8.68 -6.31
N ALA A 50 0.62 9.53 -7.27
CA ALA A 50 0.04 9.54 -8.62
C ALA A 50 0.44 8.32 -9.44
N SER A 51 1.60 7.71 -9.15
CA SER A 51 2.10 6.51 -9.83
C SER A 51 1.51 5.22 -9.26
N LEU A 52 0.93 5.27 -8.05
CA LEU A 52 0.32 4.12 -7.41
C LEU A 52 -1.07 3.86 -7.99
N PRO A 53 -1.39 2.61 -8.39
CA PRO A 53 -2.72 2.28 -8.88
C PRO A 53 -3.73 2.39 -7.75
N ALA A 54 -4.94 2.87 -8.04
CA ALA A 54 -6.03 2.96 -7.07
C ALA A 54 -6.64 1.58 -6.69
N GLN A 55 -6.35 0.54 -7.50
CA GLN A 55 -6.81 -0.84 -7.30
C GLN A 55 -5.76 -1.85 -7.75
N LEU A 56 -5.69 -2.97 -7.05
CA LEU A 56 -4.84 -4.13 -7.38
C LEU A 56 -5.67 -5.39 -7.34
N ASP A 57 -5.81 -6.05 -8.49
CA ASP A 57 -6.56 -7.31 -8.63
C ASP A 57 -7.97 -7.25 -7.98
N GLY A 58 -8.62 -6.08 -7.99
CA GLY A 58 -9.94 -5.84 -7.40
C GLY A 58 -9.95 -5.25 -5.98
N TYR A 59 -8.80 -5.15 -5.31
CA TYR A 59 -8.70 -4.57 -3.97
C TYR A 59 -8.28 -3.11 -4.04
N ARG A 60 -8.96 -2.23 -3.29
CA ARG A 60 -8.61 -0.81 -3.25
C ARG A 60 -7.26 -0.59 -2.59
N VAL A 61 -6.50 0.35 -3.13
CA VAL A 61 -5.23 0.79 -2.57
C VAL A 61 -5.43 2.11 -1.86
N ARG A 62 -4.95 2.19 -0.62
CA ARG A 62 -4.94 3.39 0.20
C ARG A 62 -3.49 3.73 0.54
N VAL A 63 -3.13 5.00 0.37
CA VAL A 63 -1.80 5.48 0.72
C VAL A 63 -1.87 6.19 2.06
N GLU A 64 -0.99 5.82 2.99
CA GLU A 64 -0.88 6.43 4.31
C GLU A 64 0.53 6.96 4.51
N ILE A 65 0.64 8.19 5.00
CA ILE A 65 1.94 8.78 5.34
C ILE A 65 2.23 8.36 6.78
N ILE A 66 3.15 7.40 6.94
CA ILE A 66 3.54 6.89 8.26
C ILE A 66 4.53 7.86 8.92
N GLY A 67 5.27 8.64 8.12
CA GLY A 67 6.35 9.48 8.60
C GLY A 67 7.66 8.69 8.72
N THR A 68 8.73 9.36 9.14
CA THR A 68 9.98 8.67 9.47
C THR A 68 9.76 7.80 10.71
N VAL A 69 9.58 6.49 10.53
CA VAL A 69 9.72 5.52 11.62
C VAL A 69 11.18 5.58 12.06
N LYS A 70 11.48 6.45 13.03
CA LYS A 70 12.76 6.42 13.74
C LYS A 70 12.67 5.25 14.72
N ALA A 71 13.22 4.09 14.34
CA ALA A 71 13.64 3.13 15.34
C ALA A 71 14.73 3.82 16.19
N ARG A 72 14.44 4.04 17.48
CA ARG A 72 15.45 4.44 18.47
C ARG A 72 16.11 3.20 19.05
#